data_AF-A0A354IAA0-F1
#
_entry.id   AF-A0A354IAA0-F1
#
_cell.length_a   1.000
_cell.length_b   1.000
_cell.length_c   1.000
_cell.angle_alpha   90.00
_cell.angle_beta   90.00
_cell.angle_gamma   90.00
#
_symmetry.space_group_name_H-M   'P 1'
#
loop_
_entity.id
_entity.type
_entity.pdbx_description
1 polymer ?
#
loop_
_entity_poly.entity_id
_entity_poly.type
_entity_poly.pdbx_seq_one_letter_code
_entity_poly.pdbx_strand_id
1 'polypeptide(L)'
;SPRDINLSDEIGEAVMRNVIRNIRVLLQDMNDKEARTELMWASAMAENGILKIGKVTDFQAHQIEHQLGAYTDCNHGQGLAVIHPVLYRHMYK
;
A
#
# COMPACT_ATOMS: atom_id res chain seq x y z
N SER A 1 -21.68 -4.31 7.44
CA SER A 1 -20.76 -5.48 7.47
C SER A 1 -19.34 -5.00 7.14
N PRO A 2 -18.27 -5.65 7.64
CA PRO A 2 -16.90 -5.33 7.21
C PRO A 2 -16.64 -5.47 5.70
N ARG A 3 -17.55 -6.18 5.00
CA ARG A 3 -17.55 -6.34 3.54
C ARG A 3 -18.30 -5.24 2.79
N ASP A 4 -19.09 -4.42 3.48
CA ASP A 4 -19.84 -3.34 2.84
C ASP A 4 -18.93 -2.12 2.66
N ILE A 5 -19.19 -1.36 1.60
CA ILE A 5 -18.48 -0.10 1.34
C ILE A 5 -18.81 0.90 2.45
N ASN A 6 -17.79 1.57 2.98
CA ASN A 6 -17.91 2.60 4.00
C ASN A 6 -16.80 3.65 3.85
N LEU A 7 -16.81 4.61 4.77
CA LEU A 7 -15.85 5.72 4.81
C LEU A 7 -14.38 5.26 4.79
N SER A 8 -14.03 4.15 5.43
CA SER A 8 -12.66 3.65 5.43
C SER A 8 -12.20 3.19 4.04
N ASP A 9 -13.09 2.67 3.19
CA ASP A 9 -12.72 2.36 1.78
C ASP A 9 -12.50 3.64 0.98
N GLU A 10 -13.36 4.64 1.16
CA GLU A 10 -13.25 5.92 0.44
C GLU A 10 -11.94 6.65 0.78
N ILE A 11 -11.59 6.67 2.08
CA ILE A 11 -10.30 7.21 2.54
C ILE A 11 -9.15 6.36 2.00
N GLY A 12 -9.26 5.02 2.05
CA GLY A 12 -8.23 4.12 1.52
C GLY A 12 -7.96 4.33 0.03
N GLU A 13 -9.01 4.46 -0.78
CA GLU A 13 -8.89 4.76 -2.20
C GLU A 13 -8.28 6.15 -2.44
N ALA A 14 -8.66 7.15 -1.65
CA ALA A 14 -8.06 8.47 -1.71
C ALA A 14 -6.54 8.44 -1.41
N VAL A 15 -6.12 7.70 -0.37
CA VAL A 15 -4.71 7.49 -0.03
C VAL A 15 -3.96 6.81 -1.18
N MET A 16 -4.48 5.71 -1.74
CA MET A 16 -3.84 5.02 -2.86
C MET A 16 -3.70 5.91 -4.10
N ARG A 17 -4.74 6.68 -4.45
CA ARG A 17 -4.68 7.64 -5.56
C ARG A 17 -3.66 8.75 -5.30
N ASN A 18 -3.56 9.24 -4.07
CA ASN A 18 -2.56 10.24 -3.67
C ASN A 18 -1.14 9.69 -3.83
N VAL A 19 -0.87 8.46 -3.38
CA VAL A 19 0.43 7.79 -3.54
C VAL A 19 0.81 7.70 -5.02
N ILE A 20 -0.08 7.21 -5.89
CA ILE A 20 0.19 7.08 -7.32
C ILE A 20 0.49 8.45 -7.97
N ARG A 21 -0.23 9.50 -7.58
CA ARG A 21 -0.01 10.85 -8.08
C ARG A 21 1.35 11.38 -7.66
N ASN A 22 1.62 11.39 -6.35
CA ASN A 22 2.82 12.03 -5.81
C ASN A 22 4.10 11.25 -6.09
N ILE A 23 4.05 9.92 -6.19
CA ILE A 23 5.23 9.15 -6.60
C ILE A 23 5.64 9.50 -8.05
N ARG A 24 4.69 9.75 -8.94
CA ARG A 24 4.98 10.17 -10.32
C ARG A 24 5.63 11.55 -10.38
N VAL A 25 5.18 12.49 -9.55
CA VAL A 25 5.80 13.82 -9.42
C VAL A 25 7.23 13.67 -8.88
N LEU A 26 7.40 12.89 -7.81
CA LEU A 26 8.71 12.67 -7.19
C LEU A 26 9.73 12.00 -8.13
N LEU A 27 9.27 11.11 -9.03
CA LEU A 27 10.12 10.50 -10.04
C LEU A 27 10.62 11.50 -11.11
N GLN A 28 9.96 12.65 -11.29
CA GLN A 28 10.45 13.72 -12.17
C GLN A 28 11.40 14.67 -11.43
N ASP A 29 11.12 14.95 -10.15
CA ASP A 29 11.99 15.73 -9.28
C ASP A 29 12.00 15.14 -7.86
N MET A 30 13.11 14.48 -7.52
CA MET A 30 13.30 13.85 -6.21
C MET A 30 13.36 14.86 -5.05
N ASN A 31 13.54 16.15 -5.33
CA ASN A 31 13.59 17.21 -4.33
C ASN A 31 12.26 17.95 -4.16
N ASP A 32 11.20 17.56 -4.89
CA ASP A 32 9.87 18.16 -4.74
C ASP A 32 9.35 17.95 -3.31
N LYS A 33 9.30 19.05 -2.55
CA LYS A 33 8.99 19.04 -1.12
C LYS A 33 7.52 18.66 -0.87
N GLU A 34 6.62 19.15 -1.70
CA GLU A 34 5.18 18.92 -1.58
C GLU A 34 4.88 17.43 -1.82
N ALA A 35 5.41 16.85 -2.89
CA ALA A 35 5.25 15.43 -3.20
C ALA A 35 5.81 14.53 -2.09
N ARG A 36 6.98 14.86 -1.53
CA ARG A 36 7.56 14.12 -0.39
C ARG A 36 6.70 14.22 0.87
N THR A 37 6.16 15.41 1.14
CA THR A 37 5.31 15.65 2.32
C THR A 37 4.01 14.87 2.21
N GLU A 38 3.37 14.90 1.04
CA GLU A 38 2.15 14.13 0.75
C GLU A 38 2.40 12.62 0.87
N LEU A 39 3.50 12.10 0.32
CA LEU A 39 3.85 10.68 0.42
C LEU A 39 4.13 10.26 1.88
N MET A 40 4.82 11.10 2.65
CA MET A 40 5.05 10.84 4.08
C MET A 40 3.72 10.78 4.84
N TRP A 41 2.81 11.72 4.58
CA TRP A 41 1.50 11.72 5.20
C TRP A 41 0.65 10.52 4.79
N ALA A 42 0.63 10.17 3.51
CA ALA A 42 -0.04 8.98 3.00
C ALA A 42 0.48 7.70 3.68
N SER A 43 1.80 7.60 3.89
CA SER A 43 2.40 6.49 4.64
C SER A 43 1.92 6.44 6.09
N ALA A 44 1.87 7.58 6.78
CA ALA A 44 1.36 7.64 8.16
C ALA A 44 -0.12 7.22 8.23
N MET A 45 -0.93 7.62 7.25
CA MET A 45 -2.34 7.24 7.18
C MET A 45 -2.55 5.75 6.90
N ALA A 46 -1.67 5.14 6.09
CA ALA A 46 -1.72 3.70 5.83
C ALA A 46 -1.42 2.86 7.09
N GLU A 47 -0.49 3.34 7.93
CA GLU A 47 0.04 2.57 9.06
C GLU A 47 -0.60 2.90 10.42
N ASN A 48 -1.29 4.03 10.56
CA ASN A 48 -1.90 4.42 11.85
C ASN A 48 -3.21 3.70 12.21
N GLY A 49 -3.72 2.85 11.31
CA GLY A 49 -4.89 2.02 11.54
C GLY A 49 -6.24 2.63 11.15
N ILE A 50 -6.31 3.90 10.72
CA ILE A 50 -7.58 4.52 10.35
C ILE A 50 -8.30 3.76 9.22
N LEU A 51 -7.54 3.20 8.29
CA LEU A 51 -8.05 2.47 7.13
C LEU A 51 -8.63 1.10 7.52
N LYS A 52 -8.31 0.62 8.73
CA LYS A 52 -8.70 -0.70 9.23
C LYS A 52 -10.01 -0.64 10.02
N ILE A 53 -10.52 0.57 10.31
CA ILE A 53 -11.71 0.77 11.14
C ILE A 53 -12.93 0.12 10.46
N GLY A 54 -13.55 -0.84 11.16
CA GLY A 54 -14.73 -1.54 10.66
C GLY A 54 -14.45 -2.47 9.47
N LYS A 55 -13.19 -2.81 9.20
CA LYS A 55 -12.76 -3.71 8.11
C LYS A 55 -12.12 -4.99 8.62
N VAL A 56 -12.25 -6.05 7.84
CA VAL A 56 -11.40 -7.24 7.99
C VAL A 56 -10.21 -7.05 7.07
N THR A 57 -9.02 -7.11 7.64
CA THR A 57 -7.77 -6.98 6.90
C THR A 57 -7.13 -8.34 6.68
N ASP A 58 -6.36 -8.47 5.60
CA ASP A 58 -5.45 -9.59 5.41
C ASP A 58 -4.01 -9.07 5.33
N PHE A 59 -3.06 -9.97 5.58
CA PHE A 59 -1.62 -9.71 5.47
C PHE A 59 -0.93 -10.80 4.64
N GLN A 60 -1.66 -11.48 3.76
CA GLN A 60 -1.14 -12.69 3.10
C GLN A 60 0.08 -12.38 2.22
N ALA A 61 0.00 -11.31 1.42
CA ALA A 61 1.14 -10.86 0.60
C ALA A 61 2.36 -10.51 1.46
N HIS A 62 2.16 -9.87 2.62
CA HIS A 62 3.23 -9.52 3.55
C HIS A 62 3.90 -10.76 4.14
N GLN A 63 3.11 -11.77 4.54
CA GLN A 63 3.68 -13.01 5.09
C GLN A 63 4.51 -13.77 4.06
N ILE A 64 4.08 -13.80 2.79
CA ILE A 64 4.87 -14.39 1.71
C ILE A 64 6.16 -13.59 1.51
N GLU A 65 6.05 -12.27 1.47
CA GLU A 65 7.20 -11.39 1.26
C GLU A 65 8.23 -11.54 2.38
N HIS A 66 7.82 -11.61 3.65
CA HIS A 66 8.76 -11.78 4.76
C HIS A 66 9.63 -13.04 4.62
N GLN A 67 9.07 -14.13 4.08
CA GLN A 67 9.85 -15.35 3.83
C GLN A 67 10.80 -15.18 2.64
N LEU A 68 10.35 -14.51 1.57
CA LEU A 68 11.18 -14.21 0.41
C LEU A 68 12.34 -13.30 0.80
N GLY A 69 12.06 -12.20 1.49
CA GLY A 69 13.04 -11.25 2.00
C GLY A 69 14.05 -11.92 2.94
N ALA A 70 13.61 -12.80 3.84
CA ALA A 70 14.52 -13.56 4.70
C ALA A 70 15.47 -14.48 3.92
N TYR A 71 15.04 -15.00 2.76
CA TYR A 71 15.85 -15.90 1.93
C TYR A 71 16.78 -15.14 0.96
N THR A 72 16.33 -14.02 0.39
CA THR A 72 17.05 -13.31 -0.68
C THR A 72 17.64 -11.97 -0.29
N ASP A 73 17.36 -11.47 0.92
CA ASP A 73 17.70 -10.10 1.35
C ASP A 73 17.15 -9.02 0.39
N CYS A 74 15.95 -9.24 -0.17
CA CYS A 74 15.35 -8.27 -1.08
C CYS A 74 14.68 -7.13 -0.31
N ASN A 75 14.60 -5.95 -0.93
CA ASN A 75 13.86 -4.83 -0.36
C ASN A 75 12.36 -5.17 -0.22
N HIS A 76 11.81 -4.88 0.97
CA HIS A 76 10.42 -5.16 1.31
C HIS A 76 9.40 -4.68 0.27
N GLY A 77 9.47 -3.39 -0.10
CA GLY A 77 8.55 -2.80 -1.07
C GLY A 77 8.69 -3.38 -2.47
N GLN A 78 9.92 -3.74 -2.88
CA GLN A 78 10.17 -4.38 -4.17
C GLN A 78 9.60 -5.81 -4.20
N GLY A 79 9.78 -6.59 -3.12
CA GLY A 79 9.19 -7.91 -2.98
C GLY A 79 7.66 -7.86 -3.05
N LEU A 80 7.05 -6.94 -2.30
CA LEU A 80 5.60 -6.72 -2.33
C LEU A 80 5.09 -6.31 -3.71
N ALA A 81 5.82 -5.48 -4.46
CA ALA A 81 5.43 -5.07 -5.80
C ALA A 81 5.37 -6.24 -6.80
N VAL A 82 6.20 -7.27 -6.61
CA VAL A 82 6.18 -8.50 -7.42
C VAL A 82 5.05 -9.44 -6.98
N ILE A 83 4.85 -9.59 -5.67
CA ILE A 83 3.91 -10.58 -5.10
C ILE A 83 2.45 -10.16 -5.30
N HIS A 84 2.09 -8.91 -4.97
CA HIS A 84 0.69 -8.45 -4.95
C HIS A 84 -0.09 -8.75 -6.24
N PRO A 85 0.39 -8.39 -7.45
CA PRO A 85 -0.38 -8.61 -8.68
C PRO A 85 -0.59 -10.09 -9.01
N VAL A 86 0.36 -10.95 -8.67
CA VAL A 86 0.28 -12.40 -8.94
C VAL A 86 -0.68 -13.06 -7.96
N LEU A 87 -0.56 -12.76 -6.67
CA LEU A 87 -1.44 -13.29 -5.63
C LEU A 87 -2.90 -12.91 -5.89
N TYR A 88 -3.17 -11.63 -6.17
CA TYR A 88 -4.54 -11.16 -6.42
C TYR A 88 -5.16 -11.79 -7.67
N ARG A 89 -4.38 -12.01 -8.75
CA ARG A 89 -4.86 -12.76 -9.92
C ARG A 89 -5.14 -14.23 -9.63
N HIS A 90 -4.45 -14.84 -8.67
CA HIS A 90 -4.72 -16.21 -8.26
C HIS A 90 -5.99 -16.33 -7.40
N MET A 91 -6.24 -15.32 -6.56
CA MET A 91 -7.40 -15.27 -5.67
C MET A 91 -8.69 -14.85 -6.38
N TYR A 92 -8.59 -13.91 -7.32
CA TYR A 92 -9.72 -13.42 -8.10
C TYR A 92 -10.05 -14.45 -9.20
N LYS A 93 -11.17 -15.17 -9.02
CA LYS A 93 -11.74 -16.09 -10.00
C LYS A 93 -12.98 -15.50 -10.64
#